data_AF-A0A433KKF3-F1
#
_entry.id   AF-A0A433KKF3-F1
#
_cell.length_a   1.000
_cell.length_b   1.000
_cell.length_c   1.000
_cell.angle_alpha   90.00
_cell.angle_beta   90.00
_cell.angle_gamma   90.00
#
_symmetry.space_group_name_H-M   'P 1'
#
loop_
_entity.id
_entity.type
_entity.pdbx_description
1 polymer ?
#
loop_
_entity_poly.entity_id
_entity_poly.type
_entity_poly.pdbx_seq_one_letter_code
_entity_poly.pdbx_strand_id
1 'polypeptide(L)'
;MQIGFIVSVMVSFLAWLPVAMAAQPSTAQETEWPKGHYPLPEEGNIIGEADTFIVKDYEDTLIDIARRHNLGYQEIVRANPEVSIWVPGVGTEVTIPGRFILPNVERTGVVINIAELRLYYYPDVKNGETPRVETYPIGIGREGFDTPLGVTETTMNIKNPAWYPPESVKREAEARGETAPSVVPPGPDNPLGDHAIILGFDGYLIHGTNQPDGIGMRASRGCIRMLPDDIESIFDRIPAGTQVNIINQPIKIGWDNGQPLVQALPPLGVEDHTMTAISDAISRLEQRNVDGVSFDYEQLSDLLALSNGLIEPLYPKPEPSNKEDDNINSVYEELTLHSS
;
A
#
# COMPACT_ATOMS: atom_id res chain seq x y z
N MET A 1 90.65 24.93 -12.09
CA MET A 1 90.60 25.01 -13.57
C MET A 1 89.17 24.72 -14.00
N GLN A 2 88.41 25.74 -14.41
CA GLN A 2 87.09 25.72 -15.09
C GLN A 2 86.54 27.15 -14.97
N ILE A 3 86.82 28.06 -15.90
CA ILE A 3 86.13 28.31 -17.19
C ILE A 3 84.62 28.39 -17.01
N GLY A 4 84.11 29.62 -16.98
CA GLY A 4 82.70 29.94 -17.10
C GLY A 4 82.28 30.10 -18.57
N PHE A 5 80.97 30.11 -18.78
CA PHE A 5 80.33 30.72 -19.93
C PHE A 5 79.01 31.35 -19.49
N ILE A 6 78.84 32.61 -19.88
CA ILE A 6 77.60 33.38 -19.85
C ILE A 6 76.74 32.91 -21.03
N VAL A 7 75.40 32.98 -20.94
CA VAL A 7 74.50 33.58 -21.96
C VAL A 7 73.01 33.39 -21.61
N SER A 8 72.36 34.54 -21.57
CA SER A 8 71.04 34.94 -22.08
C SER A 8 69.74 34.26 -21.63
N VAL A 9 68.88 35.17 -21.17
CA VAL A 9 67.43 35.12 -20.96
C VAL A 9 66.67 34.74 -22.23
N MET A 10 65.66 33.88 -22.07
CA MET A 10 64.49 33.81 -22.96
C MET A 10 63.22 33.83 -22.10
N VAL A 11 62.38 34.81 -22.34
CA VAL A 11 61.05 34.99 -21.73
C VAL A 11 60.08 34.09 -22.49
N SER A 12 59.35 33.24 -21.78
CA SER A 12 58.20 32.50 -22.32
C SER A 12 56.95 32.88 -21.54
N PHE A 13 56.01 33.51 -22.25
CA PHE A 13 54.65 33.76 -21.81
C PHE A 13 53.90 32.42 -21.68
N LEU A 14 53.51 32.05 -20.46
CA LEU A 14 52.52 31.00 -20.22
C LEU A 14 51.14 31.64 -20.07
N ALA A 15 50.29 31.39 -21.05
CA ALA A 15 48.88 31.76 -21.02
C ALA A 15 48.18 31.01 -19.89
N TRP A 16 47.55 31.75 -18.98
CA TRP A 16 46.64 31.21 -17.97
C TRP A 16 45.29 30.92 -18.62
N LEU A 17 44.97 29.65 -18.82
CA LEU A 17 43.60 29.21 -19.11
C LEU A 17 42.87 29.08 -17.77
N PRO A 18 41.72 29.74 -17.56
CA PRO A 18 40.91 29.49 -16.38
C PRO A 18 40.33 28.08 -16.51
N VAL A 19 40.68 27.20 -15.56
CA VAL A 19 39.98 25.93 -15.38
C VAL A 19 38.58 26.27 -14.90
N ALA A 20 37.59 26.17 -15.79
CA ALA A 20 36.20 26.17 -15.40
C ALA A 20 35.99 24.94 -14.51
N MET A 21 35.85 25.15 -13.20
CA MET A 21 35.30 24.12 -12.33
C MET A 21 33.85 23.90 -12.75
N ALA A 22 33.62 22.83 -13.52
CA ALA A 22 32.28 22.30 -13.68
C ALA A 22 31.77 21.93 -12.29
N ALA A 23 30.78 22.67 -11.80
CA ALA A 23 30.05 22.28 -10.61
C ALA A 23 29.46 20.90 -10.86
N GLN A 24 29.98 19.88 -10.17
CA GLN A 24 29.36 18.58 -10.16
C GLN A 24 27.95 18.75 -9.56
N PRO A 25 26.91 18.13 -10.15
CA PRO A 25 25.60 18.14 -9.52
C PRO A 25 25.74 17.53 -8.13
N SER A 26 25.35 18.30 -7.12
CA SER A 26 25.21 17.81 -5.75
C SER A 26 24.27 16.61 -5.79
N THR A 27 24.80 15.41 -5.59
CA THR A 27 24.00 14.23 -5.31
C THR A 27 23.20 14.54 -4.06
N ALA A 28 21.91 14.83 -4.22
CA ALA A 28 20.98 14.87 -3.10
C ALA A 28 21.13 13.52 -2.39
N GLN A 29 21.46 13.54 -1.11
CA GLN A 29 21.32 12.36 -0.27
C GLN A 29 19.85 11.96 -0.34
N GLU A 30 19.55 10.84 -0.99
CA GLU A 30 18.27 10.15 -0.82
C GLU A 30 18.16 9.80 0.66
N THR A 31 17.48 10.63 1.43
CA THR A 31 17.03 10.28 2.77
C THR A 31 16.05 9.12 2.60
N GLU A 32 16.46 7.92 3.00
CA GLU A 32 15.54 6.79 3.15
C GLU A 32 14.40 7.21 4.08
N TRP A 33 13.18 7.19 3.56
CA TRP A 33 11.99 7.49 4.35
C TRP A 33 11.73 6.36 5.36
N PRO A 34 11.17 6.65 6.54
CA PRO A 34 10.74 5.60 7.46
C PRO A 34 9.77 4.62 6.77
N LYS A 35 9.76 3.35 7.19
CA LYS A 35 8.81 2.37 6.63
C LYS A 35 7.38 2.89 6.78
N GLY A 36 6.56 2.67 5.74
CA GLY A 36 5.21 3.22 5.67
C GLY A 36 5.13 4.69 5.25
N HIS A 37 6.24 5.42 5.12
CA HIS A 37 6.24 6.83 4.71
C HIS A 37 6.77 6.96 3.29
N TYR A 38 6.02 7.64 2.43
CA TYR A 38 6.35 7.75 1.01
C TYR A 38 6.15 9.19 0.53
N PRO A 39 7.07 9.75 -0.28
CA PRO A 39 6.78 10.98 -0.99
C PRO A 39 5.58 10.75 -1.92
N LEU A 40 4.70 11.74 -2.03
CA LEU A 40 3.62 11.68 -3.01
C LEU A 40 4.22 11.81 -4.42
N PRO A 41 3.84 10.93 -5.37
CA PRO A 41 4.35 11.01 -6.72
C PRO A 41 3.80 12.27 -7.40
N GLU A 42 4.64 12.93 -8.21
CA GLU A 42 4.23 14.09 -9.02
C GLU A 42 3.11 13.71 -10.01
N GLU A 43 3.21 12.52 -10.59
CA GLU A 43 2.21 11.95 -11.49
C GLU A 43 1.83 10.51 -11.07
N GLY A 44 0.57 10.15 -11.31
CA GLY A 44 0.08 8.82 -10.99
C GLY A 44 -0.24 8.62 -9.50
N ASN A 45 -0.23 7.37 -9.08
CA ASN A 45 -0.78 6.95 -7.79
C ASN A 45 -0.07 5.71 -7.24
N ILE A 46 1.16 5.44 -7.67
CA ILE A 46 1.96 4.34 -7.16
C ILE A 46 2.97 4.88 -6.15
N ILE A 47 3.10 4.21 -5.01
CA ILE A 47 4.09 4.50 -3.97
C ILE A 47 4.74 3.21 -3.48
N GLY A 48 5.91 3.33 -2.88
CA GLY A 48 6.64 2.20 -2.32
C GLY A 48 7.12 1.20 -3.37
N GLU A 49 7.70 0.11 -2.89
CA GLU A 49 8.33 -0.91 -3.71
C GLU A 49 8.06 -2.30 -3.12
N ALA A 50 7.95 -3.29 -4.00
CA ALA A 50 7.90 -4.67 -3.57
C ALA A 50 9.34 -5.13 -3.26
N ASP A 51 9.48 -5.99 -2.26
CA ASP A 51 10.78 -6.47 -1.80
C ASP A 51 10.69 -7.98 -1.48
N THR A 52 11.84 -8.62 -1.30
CA THR A 52 11.94 -10.02 -0.86
C THR A 52 12.78 -10.09 0.41
N PHE A 53 12.18 -10.60 1.47
CA PHE A 53 12.87 -10.83 2.74
C PHE A 53 13.30 -12.29 2.85
N ILE A 54 14.59 -12.53 3.04
CA ILE A 54 15.11 -13.87 3.34
C ILE A 54 15.14 -14.04 4.85
N VAL A 55 14.45 -15.05 5.37
CA VAL A 55 14.37 -15.34 6.81
C VAL A 55 15.75 -15.71 7.35
N LYS A 56 16.19 -15.00 8.39
CA LYS A 56 17.53 -15.17 8.98
C LYS A 56 17.51 -15.81 10.36
N ASP A 57 16.40 -15.68 11.08
CA ASP A 57 16.21 -16.22 12.42
C ASP A 57 15.17 -17.34 12.41
N TYR A 58 15.37 -18.36 13.25
CA TYR A 58 14.40 -19.44 13.42
C TYR A 58 13.20 -19.01 14.29
N GLU A 59 13.36 -17.95 15.08
CA GLU A 59 12.30 -17.38 15.92
C GLU A 59 11.38 -16.41 15.17
N ASP A 60 11.80 -15.96 13.99
CA ASP A 60 11.00 -15.04 13.16
C ASP A 60 9.69 -15.72 12.74
N THR A 61 8.55 -15.18 13.18
CA THR A 61 7.26 -15.55 12.59
C THR A 61 6.98 -14.69 11.36
N LEU A 62 6.05 -15.13 10.50
CA LEU A 62 5.60 -14.33 9.36
C LEU A 62 4.96 -13.00 9.80
N ILE A 63 4.34 -13.00 10.99
CA ILE A 63 3.70 -11.82 11.59
C ILE A 63 4.77 -10.82 12.06
N ASP A 64 5.88 -11.29 12.62
CA ASP A 64 6.99 -10.42 13.02
C ASP A 64 7.65 -9.77 11.81
N ILE A 65 7.81 -10.53 10.73
CA ILE A 65 8.27 -10.01 9.44
C ILE A 65 7.30 -8.94 8.93
N ALA A 66 5.99 -9.21 8.94
CA ALA A 66 4.99 -8.23 8.51
C ALA A 66 5.08 -6.91 9.29
N ARG A 67 5.18 -6.97 10.63
CA ARG A 67 5.32 -5.79 11.48
C ARG A 67 6.56 -4.96 11.15
N ARG A 68 7.71 -5.61 10.99
CA ARG A 68 8.97 -4.95 10.61
C ARG A 68 8.88 -4.21 9.27
N HIS A 69 7.96 -4.63 8.41
CA HIS A 69 7.76 -4.07 7.08
C HIS A 69 6.47 -3.24 6.95
N ASN A 70 5.80 -2.89 8.05
CA ASN A 70 4.56 -2.10 8.06
C ASN A 70 3.41 -2.76 7.26
N LEU A 71 3.27 -4.08 7.42
CA LEU A 71 2.27 -4.90 6.75
C LEU A 71 1.29 -5.51 7.76
N GLY A 72 0.05 -5.70 7.31
CA GLY A 72 -1.00 -6.37 8.10
C GLY A 72 -0.95 -7.89 7.96
N TYR A 73 -1.61 -8.61 8.87
CA TYR A 73 -1.67 -10.08 8.81
C TYR A 73 -2.19 -10.61 7.47
N GLN A 74 -3.36 -10.14 7.02
CA GLN A 74 -3.95 -10.65 5.78
C GLN A 74 -3.12 -10.28 4.55
N GLU A 75 -2.37 -9.19 4.61
CA GLU A 75 -1.52 -8.74 3.52
C GLU A 75 -0.31 -9.66 3.34
N ILE A 76 0.43 -9.95 4.42
CA ILE A 76 1.60 -10.84 4.32
C ILE A 76 1.22 -12.27 3.98
N VAL A 77 0.11 -12.77 4.55
CA VAL A 77 -0.33 -14.16 4.35
C VAL A 77 -0.82 -14.37 2.91
N ARG A 78 -1.55 -13.41 2.34
CA ARG A 78 -2.02 -13.53 0.95
C ARG A 78 -0.88 -13.46 -0.07
N ALA A 79 0.15 -12.67 0.22
CA ALA A 79 1.35 -12.62 -0.61
C ALA A 79 2.22 -13.89 -0.50
N ASN A 80 2.04 -14.69 0.56
CA ASN A 80 2.89 -15.84 0.89
C ASN A 80 2.06 -17.06 1.35
N PRO A 81 1.16 -17.61 0.51
CA PRO A 81 0.20 -18.64 0.94
C PRO A 81 0.85 -19.95 1.39
N GLU A 82 2.05 -20.25 0.87
CA GLU A 82 2.80 -21.47 1.19
C GLU A 82 3.76 -21.31 2.39
N VAL A 83 3.93 -20.08 2.90
CA VAL A 83 4.85 -19.82 4.02
C VAL A 83 4.13 -20.02 5.34
N SER A 84 4.73 -20.84 6.21
CA SER A 84 4.23 -21.06 7.56
C SER A 84 4.19 -19.76 8.36
N ILE A 85 3.03 -19.46 8.94
CA ILE A 85 2.81 -18.24 9.73
C ILE A 85 3.72 -18.23 10.98
N TRP A 86 3.87 -19.37 11.63
CA TRP A 86 4.55 -19.48 12.93
C TRP A 86 6.02 -19.83 12.81
N VAL A 87 6.39 -20.58 11.77
CA VAL A 87 7.77 -21.04 11.56
C VAL A 87 8.08 -21.02 10.05
N PRO A 88 8.29 -19.83 9.45
CA PRO A 88 8.73 -19.68 8.06
C PRO A 88 10.00 -20.48 7.75
N GLY A 89 10.92 -20.57 8.71
CA GLY A 89 12.20 -21.28 8.59
C GLY A 89 13.30 -20.45 7.93
N VAL A 90 14.54 -20.61 8.41
CA VAL A 90 15.72 -19.88 7.88
C VAL A 90 15.95 -20.22 6.41
N GLY A 91 16.23 -19.19 5.61
CA GLY A 91 16.46 -19.30 4.17
C GLY A 91 15.20 -19.25 3.32
N THR A 92 14.02 -19.28 3.92
CA THR A 92 12.75 -19.08 3.21
C THR A 92 12.68 -17.65 2.68
N GLU A 93 12.32 -17.51 1.40
CA GLU A 93 12.03 -16.24 0.77
C GLU A 93 10.59 -15.83 1.06
N VAL A 94 10.40 -14.61 1.56
CA VAL A 94 9.10 -14.02 1.88
C VAL A 94 8.91 -12.78 1.01
N THR A 95 7.86 -12.79 0.21
CA THR A 95 7.43 -11.63 -0.58
C THR A 95 6.91 -10.54 0.36
N ILE A 96 7.48 -9.34 0.23
CA ILE A 96 7.04 -8.14 0.94
C ILE A 96 6.27 -7.28 -0.06
N PRO A 97 4.91 -7.25 0.00
CA PRO A 97 4.08 -6.43 -0.88
C PRO A 97 4.10 -4.94 -0.47
N GLY A 98 5.29 -4.34 -0.37
CA GLY A 98 5.50 -2.94 0.07
C GLY A 98 5.18 -1.87 -0.98
N ARG A 99 4.62 -2.26 -2.13
CA ARG A 99 4.17 -1.37 -3.20
C ARG A 99 2.66 -1.16 -3.07
N PHE A 100 2.20 0.08 -3.19
CA PHE A 100 0.79 0.42 -3.06
C PHE A 100 0.28 1.26 -4.22
N ILE A 101 -0.95 0.97 -4.63
CA ILE A 101 -1.76 1.88 -5.44
C ILE A 101 -2.56 2.75 -4.46
N LEU A 102 -2.37 4.07 -4.48
CA LEU A 102 -3.15 4.99 -3.66
C LEU A 102 -4.64 4.92 -4.05
N PRO A 103 -5.56 4.93 -3.07
CA PRO A 103 -6.99 4.94 -3.36
C PRO A 103 -7.39 6.13 -4.23
N ASN A 104 -8.37 5.94 -5.10
CA ASN A 104 -8.85 6.98 -6.01
C ASN A 104 -9.88 7.87 -5.31
N VAL A 105 -9.41 8.66 -4.36
CA VAL A 105 -10.16 9.69 -3.64
C VAL A 105 -9.24 10.88 -3.39
N GLU A 106 -9.80 11.96 -2.85
CA GLU A 106 -9.00 13.11 -2.43
C GLU A 106 -7.94 12.69 -1.38
N ARG A 107 -6.69 13.09 -1.61
CA ARG A 107 -5.52 12.76 -0.79
C ARG A 107 -5.36 13.77 0.35
N THR A 108 -6.34 13.84 1.23
CA THR A 108 -6.41 14.81 2.34
C THR A 108 -6.79 14.15 3.65
N GLY A 109 -6.24 14.64 4.75
CA GLY A 109 -6.52 14.13 6.10
C GLY A 109 -6.23 12.63 6.20
N VAL A 110 -7.25 11.86 6.59
CA VAL A 110 -7.17 10.41 6.74
C VAL A 110 -8.08 9.73 5.71
N VAL A 111 -7.55 8.77 4.97
CA VAL A 111 -8.32 7.86 4.12
C VAL A 111 -8.15 6.44 4.63
N ILE A 112 -9.26 5.74 4.90
CA ILE A 112 -9.25 4.36 5.36
C ILE A 112 -9.86 3.49 4.27
N ASN A 113 -9.06 2.60 3.68
CA ASN A 113 -9.57 1.59 2.76
C ASN A 113 -9.80 0.28 3.50
N ILE A 114 -11.06 0.00 3.84
CA ILE A 114 -11.39 -1.18 4.64
C ILE A 114 -11.08 -2.48 3.87
N ALA A 115 -11.20 -2.49 2.53
CA ALA A 115 -10.91 -3.66 1.70
C ALA A 115 -9.44 -4.10 1.80
N GLU A 116 -8.56 -3.13 1.99
CA GLU A 116 -7.11 -3.32 2.10
C GLU A 116 -6.64 -3.44 3.53
N LEU A 117 -7.51 -3.15 4.50
CA LEU A 117 -7.17 -3.06 5.92
C LEU A 117 -6.02 -2.07 6.13
N ARG A 118 -6.10 -0.91 5.47
CA ARG A 118 -5.06 0.12 5.55
C ARG A 118 -5.62 1.52 5.77
N LEU A 119 -4.91 2.27 6.59
CA LEU A 119 -5.08 3.71 6.78
C LEU A 119 -3.99 4.45 6.02
N TYR A 120 -4.38 5.51 5.32
CA TYR A 120 -3.52 6.47 4.65
C TYR A 120 -3.70 7.83 5.33
N TYR A 121 -2.62 8.37 5.88
CA TYR A 121 -2.60 9.71 6.44
C TYR A 121 -1.82 10.63 5.49
N TYR A 122 -2.41 11.78 5.16
CA TYR A 122 -1.84 12.83 4.33
C TYR A 122 -1.59 14.04 5.24
N PRO A 123 -0.38 14.19 5.79
CA PRO A 123 -0.05 15.31 6.66
C PRO A 123 -0.08 16.63 5.91
N ASP A 124 -0.42 17.71 6.61
CA ASP A 124 -0.30 19.07 6.07
C ASP A 124 1.15 19.36 5.66
N VAL A 125 1.32 19.89 4.45
CA VAL A 125 2.64 20.20 3.88
C VAL A 125 3.06 21.60 4.29
N LYS A 126 4.11 21.72 5.10
CA LYS A 126 4.72 23.02 5.44
C LYS A 126 5.62 23.51 4.31
N ASN A 127 5.90 24.81 4.28
CA ASN A 127 6.76 25.40 3.24
C ASN A 127 8.13 24.70 3.17
N GLY A 128 8.44 24.13 1.99
CA GLY A 128 9.69 23.42 1.73
C GLY A 128 9.70 21.94 2.13
N GLU A 129 8.61 21.41 2.69
CA GLU A 129 8.45 19.96 2.89
C GLU A 129 7.96 19.28 1.62
N THR A 130 8.48 18.08 1.35
CA THR A 130 7.98 17.22 0.30
C THR A 130 6.60 16.67 0.72
N PRO A 131 5.54 16.84 -0.10
CA PRO A 131 4.26 16.20 0.13
C PRO A 131 4.45 14.68 0.28
N ARG A 132 3.79 14.08 1.26
CA ARG A 132 3.96 12.67 1.59
C ARG A 132 2.65 12.02 1.99
N VAL A 133 2.67 10.69 1.99
CA VAL A 133 1.63 9.84 2.53
C VAL A 133 2.25 8.83 3.47
N GLU A 134 1.57 8.62 4.59
CA GLU A 134 1.95 7.64 5.59
C GLU A 134 0.89 6.54 5.60
N THR A 135 1.30 5.29 5.52
CA THR A 135 0.39 4.15 5.46
C THR A 135 0.56 3.28 6.69
N TYR A 136 -0.54 2.74 7.20
CA TYR A 136 -0.55 1.94 8.41
C TYR A 136 -1.50 0.75 8.26
N PRO A 137 -1.10 -0.48 8.59
CA PRO A 137 -2.03 -1.59 8.63
C PRO A 137 -3.02 -1.39 9.80
N ILE A 138 -4.28 -1.75 9.57
CA ILE A 138 -5.34 -1.58 10.57
C ILE A 138 -6.14 -2.86 10.78
N GLY A 139 -6.74 -3.00 11.95
CA GLY A 139 -7.82 -3.94 12.22
C GLY A 139 -9.18 -3.26 12.11
N ILE A 140 -10.18 -3.94 11.56
CA ILE A 140 -11.55 -3.40 11.41
C ILE A 140 -12.59 -4.32 12.02
N GLY A 141 -13.85 -3.90 11.94
CA GLY A 141 -15.00 -4.68 12.37
C GLY A 141 -15.09 -6.07 11.75
N ARG A 142 -15.35 -7.08 12.58
CA ARG A 142 -15.80 -8.40 12.11
C ARG A 142 -17.18 -8.30 11.48
N GLU A 143 -17.54 -9.28 10.66
CA GLU A 143 -18.87 -9.36 10.05
C GLU A 143 -19.99 -9.20 11.08
N GLY A 144 -20.99 -8.37 10.75
CA GLY A 144 -22.09 -8.00 11.65
C GLY A 144 -21.76 -6.87 12.63
N PHE A 145 -20.52 -6.37 12.60
CA PHE A 145 -20.05 -5.18 13.32
C PHE A 145 -19.22 -4.30 12.39
N ASP A 146 -19.73 -4.06 11.18
CA ASP A 146 -18.95 -3.44 10.11
C ASP A 146 -18.53 -2.00 10.44
N THR A 147 -17.35 -1.63 9.96
CA THR A 147 -16.86 -0.25 10.04
C THR A 147 -17.65 0.60 9.04
N PRO A 148 -18.21 1.76 9.44
CA PRO A 148 -19.08 2.57 8.59
C PRO A 148 -18.32 3.15 7.41
N LEU A 149 -19.00 3.28 6.27
CA LEU A 149 -18.49 3.95 5.07
C LEU A 149 -18.90 5.42 5.04
N GLY A 150 -18.09 6.25 4.40
CA GLY A 150 -18.37 7.65 4.14
C GLY A 150 -17.35 8.61 4.77
N VAL A 151 -17.65 9.90 4.60
CA VAL A 151 -16.81 10.99 5.12
C VAL A 151 -17.30 11.41 6.52
N THR A 152 -16.35 11.56 7.44
CA THR A 152 -16.53 12.08 8.79
C THR A 152 -15.31 12.95 9.16
N GLU A 153 -15.21 13.34 10.42
CA GLU A 153 -14.06 14.07 10.95
C GLU A 153 -13.67 13.51 12.32
N THR A 154 -12.45 13.77 12.76
CA THR A 154 -12.02 13.50 14.13
C THR A 154 -12.61 14.54 15.07
N THR A 155 -13.14 14.16 16.23
CA THR A 155 -13.78 15.09 17.17
C THR A 155 -12.89 15.42 18.36
N MET A 156 -12.18 14.45 18.91
CA MET A 156 -11.26 14.64 20.02
C MET A 156 -10.23 13.52 20.10
N ASN A 157 -9.10 13.81 20.74
CA ASN A 157 -8.04 12.84 20.99
C ASN A 157 -7.92 12.61 22.49
N ILE A 158 -7.91 11.34 22.91
CA ILE A 158 -7.84 10.92 24.31
C ILE A 158 -6.60 10.07 24.52
N LYS A 159 -5.67 10.57 25.34
CA LYS A 159 -4.53 9.80 25.84
C LYS A 159 -4.97 9.01 27.07
N ASN A 160 -4.53 7.76 27.17
CA ASN A 160 -4.86 6.81 28.21
C ASN A 160 -6.39 6.72 28.43
N PRO A 161 -7.18 6.34 27.40
CA PRO A 161 -8.63 6.28 27.52
C PRO A 161 -9.06 5.17 28.50
N ALA A 162 -10.08 5.42 29.31
CA ALA A 162 -10.82 4.34 29.95
C ALA A 162 -11.76 3.70 28.92
N TRP A 163 -11.90 2.37 28.93
CA TRP A 163 -12.83 1.68 28.04
C TRP A 163 -14.11 1.31 28.78
N TYR A 164 -15.24 1.70 28.20
CA TYR A 164 -16.57 1.33 28.67
C TYR A 164 -17.15 0.30 27.70
N PRO A 165 -17.29 -0.98 28.09
CA PRO A 165 -17.76 -2.01 27.18
C PRO A 165 -19.15 -1.67 26.62
N PRO A 166 -19.35 -1.71 25.29
CA PRO A 166 -20.66 -1.47 24.70
C PRO A 166 -21.62 -2.61 25.06
N GLU A 167 -22.92 -2.35 24.97
CA GLU A 167 -23.97 -3.35 25.28
C GLU A 167 -23.83 -4.65 24.47
N SER A 168 -23.26 -4.58 23.27
CA SER A 168 -22.98 -5.77 22.47
C SER A 168 -21.92 -6.68 23.10
N VAL A 169 -20.90 -6.12 23.78
CA VAL A 169 -19.88 -6.90 24.51
C VAL A 169 -20.45 -7.49 25.77
N LYS A 170 -21.25 -6.71 26.52
CA LYS A 170 -21.92 -7.19 27.74
C LYS A 170 -22.79 -8.41 27.46
N ARG A 171 -23.62 -8.34 26.41
CA ARG A 171 -24.47 -9.47 25.96
C ARG A 171 -23.67 -10.71 25.57
N GLU A 172 -22.51 -10.58 24.94
CA GLU A 172 -21.66 -11.72 24.57
C GLU A 172 -20.93 -12.33 25.76
N ALA A 173 -20.54 -11.52 26.75
CA ALA A 173 -20.04 -12.03 28.02
C ALA A 173 -21.14 -12.82 28.76
N GLU A 174 -22.34 -12.25 28.87
CA GLU A 174 -23.50 -12.89 29.51
C GLU A 174 -23.86 -14.23 28.83
N ALA A 175 -23.84 -14.28 27.49
CA ALA A 175 -24.09 -15.51 26.73
C ALA A 175 -23.06 -16.61 27.00
N ARG A 176 -21.83 -16.25 27.40
CA ARG A 176 -20.76 -17.18 27.82
C ARG A 176 -20.77 -17.47 29.33
N GLY A 177 -21.72 -16.92 30.09
CA GLY A 177 -21.77 -17.04 31.55
C GLY A 177 -20.72 -16.18 32.27
N GLU A 178 -20.17 -15.17 31.59
CA GLU A 178 -19.18 -14.22 32.12
C GLU A 178 -19.86 -12.89 32.47
N THR A 179 -19.24 -12.11 33.35
CA THR A 179 -19.66 -10.72 33.64
C THR A 179 -18.67 -9.75 33.00
N ALA A 180 -19.15 -8.92 32.07
CA ALA A 180 -18.33 -7.85 31.52
C ALA A 180 -18.10 -6.75 32.57
N PRO A 181 -16.89 -6.17 32.66
CA PRO A 181 -16.63 -5.05 33.56
C PRO A 181 -17.48 -3.83 33.16
N SER A 182 -17.83 -2.98 34.13
CA SER A 182 -18.51 -1.71 33.82
C SER A 182 -17.56 -0.69 33.19
N VAL A 183 -16.28 -0.78 33.52
CA VAL A 183 -15.18 0.03 32.99
C VAL A 183 -13.88 -0.76 33.08
N VAL A 184 -13.03 -0.62 32.08
CA VAL A 184 -11.62 -1.03 32.14
C VAL A 184 -10.78 0.25 32.21
N PRO A 185 -10.02 0.46 33.30
CA PRO A 185 -9.20 1.66 33.44
C PRO A 185 -8.06 1.68 32.42
N PRO A 186 -7.36 2.81 32.24
CA PRO A 186 -6.16 2.86 31.43
C PRO A 186 -5.09 1.89 31.95
N GLY A 187 -4.34 1.26 31.04
CA GLY A 187 -3.30 0.30 31.36
C GLY A 187 -3.23 -0.86 30.35
N PRO A 188 -2.31 -1.83 30.57
CA PRO A 188 -2.00 -2.90 29.62
C PRO A 188 -3.20 -3.78 29.21
N ASP A 189 -4.19 -3.93 30.11
CA ASP A 189 -5.37 -4.75 29.85
C ASP A 189 -6.48 -4.00 29.08
N ASN A 190 -6.27 -2.71 28.78
CA ASN A 190 -7.26 -1.90 28.10
C ASN A 190 -7.29 -2.20 26.58
N PRO A 191 -8.42 -2.64 26.01
CA PRO A 191 -8.49 -2.98 24.60
C PRO A 191 -8.35 -1.80 23.65
N LEU A 192 -8.51 -0.57 24.15
CA LEU A 192 -8.27 0.67 23.39
C LEU A 192 -6.79 1.04 23.29
N GLY A 193 -5.91 0.38 24.07
CA GLY A 193 -4.52 0.81 24.23
C GLY A 193 -4.41 2.19 24.88
N ASP A 194 -3.30 2.87 24.62
CA ASP A 194 -2.96 4.13 25.29
C ASP A 194 -3.42 5.40 24.54
N HIS A 195 -3.94 5.25 23.32
CA HIS A 195 -4.34 6.36 22.47
C HIS A 195 -5.63 6.05 21.72
N ALA A 196 -6.58 7.00 21.73
CA ALA A 196 -7.81 6.93 20.94
C ALA A 196 -8.14 8.28 20.32
N ILE A 197 -8.46 8.27 19.03
CA ILE A 197 -8.98 9.39 18.24
C ILE A 197 -10.45 9.10 18.00
N ILE A 198 -11.32 9.96 18.51
CA ILE A 198 -12.77 9.82 18.40
C ILE A 198 -13.23 10.34 17.05
N LEU A 199 -14.14 9.63 16.39
CA LEU A 199 -14.71 10.03 15.10
C LEU A 199 -16.07 10.71 15.29
N GLY A 200 -16.51 11.47 14.29
CA GLY A 200 -17.86 12.03 14.22
C GLY A 200 -18.94 10.99 14.00
N PHE A 201 -18.57 9.76 13.60
CA PHE A 201 -19.46 8.61 13.64
C PHE A 201 -19.66 8.14 15.08
N ASP A 202 -20.91 8.11 15.52
CA ASP A 202 -21.27 7.80 16.90
C ASP A 202 -20.75 6.42 17.34
N GLY A 203 -19.94 6.41 18.40
CA GLY A 203 -19.33 5.20 18.95
C GLY A 203 -18.13 4.62 18.18
N TYR A 204 -17.60 5.32 17.16
CA TYR A 204 -16.44 4.86 16.38
C TYR A 204 -15.16 5.62 16.70
N LEU A 205 -14.05 4.89 16.67
CA LEU A 205 -12.75 5.29 17.17
C LEU A 205 -11.66 4.79 16.21
N ILE A 206 -10.59 5.56 16.06
CA ILE A 206 -9.27 5.04 15.66
C ILE A 206 -8.45 4.91 16.94
N HIS A 207 -8.00 3.72 17.30
CA HIS A 207 -7.36 3.50 18.60
C HIS A 207 -6.24 2.45 18.54
N GLY A 208 -5.38 2.45 19.55
CA GLY A 208 -4.36 1.43 19.75
C GLY A 208 -4.96 0.09 20.17
N THR A 209 -4.14 -0.87 20.59
CA THR A 209 -4.69 -2.11 21.10
C THR A 209 -3.72 -2.90 21.96
N ASN A 210 -4.24 -3.65 22.92
CA ASN A 210 -3.47 -4.61 23.71
C ASN A 210 -3.37 -6.01 23.06
N GLN A 211 -3.95 -6.21 21.88
CA GLN A 211 -3.84 -7.45 21.10
C GLN A 211 -3.41 -7.11 19.66
N PRO A 212 -2.12 -6.77 19.46
CA PRO A 212 -1.61 -6.30 18.16
C PRO A 212 -1.59 -7.38 17.08
N ASP A 213 -1.73 -8.66 17.44
CA ASP A 213 -1.80 -9.78 16.46
C ASP A 213 -3.06 -9.70 15.57
N GLY A 214 -4.08 -8.95 16.00
CA GLY A 214 -5.31 -8.74 15.22
C GLY A 214 -5.22 -7.63 14.16
N ILE A 215 -4.06 -6.97 14.00
CA ILE A 215 -3.87 -5.91 13.00
C ILE A 215 -3.73 -6.52 11.60
N GLY A 216 -4.42 -5.92 10.62
CA GLY A 216 -4.60 -6.51 9.30
C GLY A 216 -5.60 -7.65 9.30
N MET A 217 -6.57 -7.67 10.24
CA MET A 217 -7.70 -8.60 10.28
C MET A 217 -9.04 -7.88 10.58
N ARG A 218 -10.14 -8.58 10.31
CA ARG A 218 -11.50 -8.19 10.72
C ARG A 218 -11.83 -8.76 12.11
N ALA A 219 -11.27 -8.16 13.15
CA ALA A 219 -11.33 -8.69 14.51
C ALA A 219 -12.05 -7.76 15.52
N SER A 220 -12.34 -6.51 15.16
CA SER A 220 -12.95 -5.54 16.07
C SER A 220 -14.48 -5.62 16.04
N ARG A 221 -15.14 -4.75 16.83
CA ARG A 221 -16.60 -4.53 16.78
C ARG A 221 -16.98 -3.24 16.04
N GLY A 222 -16.19 -2.87 15.03
CA GLY A 222 -16.46 -1.75 14.13
C GLY A 222 -15.48 -0.60 14.23
N CYS A 223 -14.80 -0.43 15.37
CA CYS A 223 -13.72 0.54 15.52
C CYS A 223 -12.47 0.15 14.70
N ILE A 224 -11.66 1.16 14.37
CA ILE A 224 -10.39 1.00 13.66
C ILE A 224 -9.27 0.82 14.68
N ARG A 225 -8.60 -0.33 14.64
CA ARG A 225 -7.47 -0.67 15.51
C ARG A 225 -6.17 -0.43 14.77
N MET A 226 -5.19 0.13 15.46
CA MET A 226 -3.83 0.33 14.98
C MET A 226 -2.84 -0.35 15.94
N LEU A 227 -1.61 -0.59 15.46
CA LEU A 227 -0.53 -0.97 16.36
C LEU A 227 -0.29 0.17 17.39
N PRO A 228 0.12 -0.15 18.64
CA PRO A 228 0.38 0.85 19.66
C PRO A 228 1.33 1.97 19.20
N ASP A 229 2.46 1.60 18.58
CA ASP A 229 3.47 2.54 18.10
C ASP A 229 2.93 3.41 16.95
N ASP A 230 2.13 2.82 16.05
CA ASP A 230 1.55 3.52 14.91
C ASP A 230 0.56 4.60 15.36
N ILE A 231 -0.37 4.26 16.27
CA ILE A 231 -1.35 5.24 16.77
C ILE A 231 -0.65 6.33 17.56
N GLU A 232 0.35 5.99 18.39
CA GLU A 232 1.14 6.98 19.12
C GLU A 232 1.82 7.94 18.15
N SER A 233 2.36 7.43 17.05
CA SER A 233 3.05 8.25 16.05
C SER A 233 2.15 9.30 15.40
N ILE A 234 0.87 9.01 15.15
CA ILE A 234 -0.06 9.92 14.46
C ILE A 234 -0.94 10.73 15.43
N PHE A 235 -1.03 10.33 16.70
CA PHE A 235 -2.02 10.85 17.67
C PHE A 235 -2.00 12.38 17.79
N ASP A 236 -0.82 13.00 17.94
CA ASP A 236 -0.71 14.45 18.08
C ASP A 236 -0.72 15.19 16.72
N ARG A 237 -0.62 14.45 15.61
CA ARG A 237 -0.58 15.00 14.24
C ARG A 237 -1.95 15.06 13.57
N ILE A 238 -2.94 14.37 14.12
CA ILE A 238 -4.33 14.37 13.65
C ILE A 238 -5.17 15.20 14.64
N PRO A 239 -5.25 16.53 14.49
CA PRO A 239 -6.06 17.37 15.37
C PRO A 239 -7.56 17.16 15.15
N ALA A 240 -8.38 17.55 16.13
CA ALA A 240 -9.83 17.62 15.95
C ALA A 240 -10.21 18.47 14.71
N GLY A 241 -11.24 18.03 13.99
CA GLY A 241 -11.64 18.57 12.69
C GLY A 241 -10.90 17.97 11.48
N THR A 242 -9.94 17.06 11.68
CA THR A 242 -9.29 16.37 10.55
C THR A 242 -10.32 15.50 9.81
N GLN A 243 -10.43 15.68 8.50
CA GLN A 243 -11.30 14.86 7.65
C GLN A 243 -10.86 13.39 7.66
N VAL A 244 -11.82 12.48 7.78
CA VAL A 244 -11.64 11.04 7.67
C VAL A 244 -12.59 10.50 6.62
N ASN A 245 -12.07 9.86 5.57
CA ASN A 245 -12.86 9.23 4.52
C ASN A 245 -12.71 7.70 4.57
N ILE A 246 -13.77 6.99 4.93
CA ILE A 246 -13.77 5.52 5.01
C ILE A 246 -14.42 4.95 3.75
N ILE A 247 -13.64 4.19 2.99
CA ILE A 247 -14.00 3.67 1.67
C ILE A 247 -13.80 2.16 1.59
N ASN A 248 -14.50 1.53 0.64
CA ASN A 248 -14.34 0.14 0.28
C ASN A 248 -13.92 0.04 -1.19
N GLN A 249 -12.62 0.09 -1.46
CA GLN A 249 -12.06 -0.06 -2.81
C GLN A 249 -11.22 -1.35 -2.89
N PRO A 250 -11.85 -2.51 -3.16
CA PRO A 250 -11.15 -3.79 -3.28
C PRO A 250 -10.35 -3.90 -4.58
N ILE A 251 -10.72 -3.14 -5.61
CA ILE A 251 -10.00 -3.06 -6.87
C ILE A 251 -9.41 -1.66 -6.99
N LYS A 252 -8.10 -1.58 -7.19
CA LYS A 252 -7.39 -0.33 -7.43
C LYS A 252 -6.59 -0.44 -8.72
N ILE A 253 -6.55 0.67 -9.45
CA ILE A 253 -5.80 0.77 -10.70
C ILE A 253 -4.84 1.94 -10.58
N GLY A 254 -3.60 1.70 -10.97
CA GLY A 254 -2.59 2.72 -11.04
C GLY A 254 -1.82 2.67 -12.34
N TRP A 255 -0.96 3.66 -12.53
CA TRP A 255 -0.14 3.77 -13.73
C TRP A 255 1.30 3.99 -13.32
N ASP A 256 2.18 3.23 -13.96
CA ASP A 256 3.62 3.35 -13.82
C ASP A 256 4.21 3.49 -15.22
N ASN A 257 4.77 4.67 -15.55
CA ASN A 257 5.31 4.97 -16.88
C ASN A 257 4.36 4.63 -18.05
N GLY A 258 3.05 4.84 -17.87
CA GLY A 258 2.01 4.54 -18.86
C GLY A 258 1.49 3.09 -18.83
N GLN A 259 2.18 2.17 -18.15
CA GLN A 259 1.71 0.80 -17.94
C GLN A 259 0.61 0.79 -16.87
N PRO A 260 -0.63 0.33 -17.17
CA PRO A 260 -1.64 0.13 -16.15
C PRO A 260 -1.26 -1.04 -15.24
N LEU A 261 -1.43 -0.82 -13.95
CA LEU A 261 -1.24 -1.78 -12.88
C LEU A 261 -2.58 -1.98 -12.16
N VAL A 262 -2.89 -3.21 -11.80
CA VAL A 262 -4.14 -3.58 -11.12
C VAL A 262 -3.81 -4.26 -9.81
N GLN A 263 -4.54 -3.89 -8.75
CA GLN A 263 -4.53 -4.58 -7.47
C GLN A 263 -5.95 -5.05 -7.17
N ALA A 264 -6.11 -6.34 -6.91
CA ALA A 264 -7.38 -6.95 -6.55
C ALA A 264 -7.30 -7.58 -5.16
N LEU A 265 -8.24 -7.20 -4.29
CA LEU A 265 -8.36 -7.66 -2.91
C LEU A 265 -9.67 -8.44 -2.74
N PRO A 266 -9.72 -9.45 -1.86
CA PRO A 266 -10.96 -10.17 -1.60
C PRO A 266 -12.04 -9.21 -1.06
N PRO A 267 -13.30 -9.35 -1.48
CA PRO A 267 -14.38 -8.53 -0.94
C PRO A 267 -14.62 -8.84 0.54
N LEU A 268 -15.02 -7.84 1.31
CA LEU A 268 -15.30 -7.97 2.75
C LEU A 268 -16.70 -8.56 3.07
N GLY A 269 -17.48 -8.99 2.09
CA GLY A 269 -18.83 -9.49 2.35
C GLY A 269 -19.47 -10.14 1.13
N VAL A 270 -20.71 -10.58 1.29
CA VAL A 270 -21.49 -11.30 0.27
C VAL A 270 -22.12 -10.36 -0.77
N GLU A 271 -22.09 -9.04 -0.55
CA GLU A 271 -22.78 -8.07 -1.41
C GLU A 271 -22.13 -7.91 -2.79
N ASP A 272 -22.99 -7.73 -3.80
CA ASP A 272 -22.80 -7.55 -5.25
C ASP A 272 -21.83 -6.43 -5.70
N HIS A 273 -21.07 -5.83 -4.78
CA HIS A 273 -20.11 -4.75 -5.06
C HIS A 273 -18.95 -5.17 -5.95
N THR A 274 -18.75 -6.48 -6.18
CA THR A 274 -17.75 -6.96 -7.15
C THR A 274 -18.06 -6.42 -8.54
N MET A 275 -19.30 -6.50 -9.02
CA MET A 275 -19.64 -6.02 -10.36
C MET A 275 -19.54 -4.50 -10.49
N THR A 276 -19.95 -3.76 -9.45
CA THR A 276 -19.78 -2.30 -9.42
C THR A 276 -18.31 -1.90 -9.38
N ALA A 277 -17.50 -2.58 -8.56
CA ALA A 277 -16.06 -2.33 -8.46
C ALA A 277 -15.34 -2.67 -9.77
N ILE A 278 -15.74 -3.76 -10.45
CA ILE A 278 -15.21 -4.13 -11.77
C ILE A 278 -15.61 -3.09 -12.82
N SER A 279 -16.88 -2.65 -12.84
CA SER A 279 -17.35 -1.64 -13.78
C SER A 279 -16.64 -0.28 -13.59
N ASP A 280 -16.43 0.14 -12.34
CA ASP A 280 -15.66 1.33 -12.01
C ASP A 280 -14.19 1.18 -12.42
N ALA A 281 -13.58 0.01 -12.18
CA ALA A 281 -12.24 -0.33 -12.63
C ALA A 281 -12.10 -0.21 -14.16
N ILE A 282 -13.01 -0.81 -14.93
CA ILE A 282 -13.04 -0.72 -16.39
C ILE A 282 -13.22 0.73 -16.85
N SER A 283 -14.17 1.46 -16.26
CA SER A 283 -14.42 2.87 -16.60
C SER A 283 -13.18 3.74 -16.40
N ARG A 284 -12.38 3.48 -15.36
CA ARG A 284 -11.12 4.20 -15.09
C ARG A 284 -10.02 3.84 -16.09
N LEU A 285 -9.92 2.59 -16.51
CA LEU A 285 -9.00 2.18 -17.58
C LEU A 285 -9.34 2.90 -18.88
N GLU A 286 -10.62 2.94 -19.26
CA GLU A 286 -11.08 3.59 -20.48
C GLU A 286 -10.84 5.10 -20.47
N GLN A 287 -11.09 5.79 -19.35
CA GLN A 287 -10.88 7.24 -19.23
C GLN A 287 -9.43 7.67 -19.47
N ARG A 288 -8.46 6.82 -19.13
CA ARG A 288 -7.03 7.12 -19.31
C ARG A 288 -6.44 6.46 -20.56
N ASN A 289 -7.25 5.72 -21.32
CA ASN A 289 -6.87 5.09 -22.57
C ASN A 289 -6.93 6.09 -23.74
N VAL A 290 -6.03 7.06 -23.72
CA VAL A 290 -5.97 8.15 -24.72
C VAL A 290 -5.64 7.63 -26.13
N ASP A 291 -4.98 6.47 -26.23
CA ASP A 291 -4.44 5.92 -27.48
C ASP A 291 -5.23 4.74 -28.07
N GLY A 292 -6.39 4.38 -27.47
CA GLY A 292 -7.25 3.31 -28.00
C GLY A 292 -6.69 1.88 -27.84
N VAL A 293 -5.82 1.66 -26.85
CA VAL A 293 -5.25 0.35 -26.53
C VAL A 293 -6.37 -0.59 -26.05
N SER A 294 -6.60 -1.70 -26.74
CA SER A 294 -7.55 -2.71 -26.28
C SER A 294 -6.93 -3.49 -25.11
N PHE A 295 -7.53 -3.41 -23.93
CA PHE A 295 -7.09 -4.19 -22.77
C PHE A 295 -7.54 -5.65 -22.89
N ASP A 296 -6.73 -6.55 -22.35
CA ASP A 296 -7.11 -7.95 -22.21
C ASP A 296 -8.07 -8.12 -21.02
N TYR A 297 -9.38 -8.16 -21.33
CA TYR A 297 -10.43 -8.35 -20.33
C TYR A 297 -10.40 -9.75 -19.69
N GLU A 298 -9.83 -10.75 -20.37
CA GLU A 298 -9.63 -12.09 -19.80
C GLU A 298 -8.54 -12.02 -18.74
N GLN A 299 -7.41 -11.36 -19.05
CA GLN A 299 -6.36 -11.11 -18.07
C GLN A 299 -6.89 -10.31 -16.86
N LEU A 300 -7.68 -9.26 -17.09
CA LEU A 300 -8.29 -8.50 -16.00
C LEU A 300 -9.18 -9.41 -15.13
N SER A 301 -10.02 -10.23 -15.76
CA SER A 301 -10.89 -11.19 -15.05
C SER A 301 -10.08 -12.18 -14.20
N ASP A 302 -8.97 -12.70 -14.72
CA ASP A 302 -8.10 -13.63 -14.00
C ASP A 302 -7.42 -12.96 -12.79
N LEU A 303 -6.90 -11.74 -12.96
CA LEU A 303 -6.32 -10.96 -11.87
C LEU A 303 -7.33 -10.69 -10.75
N LEU A 304 -8.57 -10.38 -11.14
CA LEU A 304 -9.66 -10.17 -10.19
C LEU A 304 -10.05 -11.47 -9.47
N ALA A 305 -10.03 -12.61 -10.17
CA ALA A 305 -10.33 -13.91 -9.60
C ALA A 305 -9.26 -14.38 -8.59
N LEU A 306 -7.98 -14.04 -8.82
CA LEU A 306 -6.91 -14.35 -7.88
C LEU A 306 -7.07 -13.62 -6.54
N SER A 307 -7.40 -12.32 -6.58
CA SER A 307 -7.62 -11.49 -5.39
C SER A 307 -6.52 -11.62 -4.32
N ASN A 308 -5.27 -11.86 -4.73
CA ASN A 308 -4.13 -12.09 -3.84
C ASN A 308 -3.57 -10.79 -3.23
N GLY A 309 -4.06 -9.62 -3.69
CA GLY A 309 -3.62 -8.31 -3.24
C GLY A 309 -2.29 -7.85 -3.82
N LEU A 310 -1.65 -8.63 -4.70
CA LEU A 310 -0.46 -8.20 -5.42
C LEU A 310 -0.81 -7.19 -6.52
N ILE A 311 0.16 -6.35 -6.87
CA ILE A 311 0.03 -5.37 -7.95
C ILE A 311 0.61 -5.99 -9.21
N GLU A 312 -0.24 -6.18 -10.21
CA GLU A 312 0.11 -6.86 -11.46
C GLU A 312 -0.12 -5.95 -12.67
N PRO A 313 0.76 -6.00 -13.68
CA PRO A 313 0.57 -5.24 -14.92
C PRO A 313 -0.56 -5.82 -15.78
N LEU A 314 -1.40 -4.94 -16.32
CA LEU A 314 -2.41 -5.29 -17.32
C LEU A 314 -1.86 -5.03 -18.73
N TYR A 315 -1.68 -6.08 -19.52
CA TYR A 315 -1.11 -5.97 -20.85
C TYR A 315 -2.19 -5.69 -21.92
N PRO A 316 -1.81 -5.01 -23.02
CA PRO A 316 -2.67 -4.91 -24.19
C PRO A 316 -3.02 -6.30 -24.73
N LYS A 317 -4.21 -6.44 -25.29
CA LYS A 317 -4.60 -7.66 -26.00
C LYS A 317 -3.62 -7.89 -27.16
N PRO A 318 -3.00 -9.08 -27.28
CA PRO A 318 -2.12 -9.39 -28.39
C PRO A 318 -2.89 -9.24 -29.71
N GLU A 319 -2.26 -8.64 -30.74
CA GLU A 319 -2.87 -8.68 -32.07
C GLU A 319 -3.04 -10.14 -32.52
N PRO A 320 -4.18 -10.49 -33.14
CA PRO A 320 -4.37 -11.83 -33.67
C PRO A 320 -3.23 -12.15 -34.63
N SER A 321 -2.50 -13.24 -34.38
CA SER A 321 -1.38 -13.60 -35.23
C SER A 321 -1.92 -13.87 -36.64
N ASN A 322 -1.45 -13.13 -37.65
CA ASN A 322 -1.67 -13.40 -39.07
C ASN A 322 -0.94 -14.69 -39.51
N LYS A 323 -1.22 -15.83 -38.85
CA LYS A 323 -0.68 -17.14 -39.20
C LYS A 323 -1.76 -18.10 -39.73
N GLU A 324 -2.75 -17.58 -40.43
CA GLU A 324 -3.77 -18.41 -41.10
C GLU A 324 -3.96 -18.16 -42.61
N ASP A 325 -3.17 -17.29 -43.25
CA ASP A 325 -3.30 -17.08 -44.71
C ASP A 325 -2.18 -17.70 -45.57
N ASP A 326 -1.06 -18.13 -44.99
CA ASP A 326 0.03 -18.73 -45.79
C ASP A 326 -0.15 -20.23 -46.08
N ASN A 327 -1.13 -20.89 -45.48
CA ASN A 327 -1.31 -22.34 -45.64
C ASN A 327 -2.51 -22.76 -46.51
N ILE A 328 -3.35 -21.82 -46.95
CA ILE A 328 -4.49 -22.15 -47.84
C ILE A 328 -4.06 -22.13 -49.31
N ASN A 329 -3.08 -21.31 -49.69
CA ASN A 329 -2.56 -21.30 -51.08
C ASN A 329 -1.66 -22.50 -51.40
N SER A 330 -0.99 -23.10 -50.41
CA SER A 330 -0.15 -24.29 -50.62
C SER A 330 -0.96 -25.55 -50.94
N VAL A 331 -2.18 -25.68 -50.44
CA VAL A 331 -2.99 -26.89 -50.61
C VAL A 331 -3.70 -26.90 -51.98
N TYR A 332 -4.02 -25.73 -52.55
CA TYR A 332 -4.63 -25.65 -53.88
C TYR A 332 -3.64 -25.79 -55.04
N GLU A 333 -2.36 -25.43 -54.86
CA GLU A 333 -1.32 -25.71 -55.87
C GLU A 333 -0.93 -27.20 -55.94
N GLU A 334 -1.02 -27.93 -54.83
CA GLU A 334 -0.66 -29.36 -54.81
C GLU A 334 -1.75 -30.27 -55.40
N LEU A 335 -3.02 -29.83 -55.36
CA LEU A 335 -4.17 -30.54 -55.94
C LEU A 335 -4.35 -30.33 -57.45
N THR A 336 -3.72 -29.31 -58.04
CA THR A 336 -3.83 -29.04 -59.50
C THR A 336 -2.73 -29.70 -60.33
N LEU A 337 -1.66 -30.22 -59.72
CA LEU A 337 -0.55 -30.89 -60.41
C LEU A 337 -0.71 -32.41 -60.60
N HIS A 338 -1.79 -33.02 -60.08
CA HIS A 338 -2.03 -34.47 -60.17
C HIS A 338 -3.19 -34.88 -61.10
N SER A 339 -3.74 -33.96 -61.90
CA SER A 339 -4.84 -34.24 -62.84
C SER A 339 -4.49 -33.86 -64.29
N SER A 340 -3.35 -34.31 -64.80
CA SER A 340 -3.00 -34.23 -66.24
C SER A 340 -2.50 -35.55 -66.77
#